data_AF-A0A1I2MLM8-F1
#
_entry.id   AF-A0A1I2MLM8-F1
#
_cell.length_a   1.000
_cell.length_b   1.000
_cell.length_c   1.000
_cell.angle_alpha   90.00
_cell.angle_beta   90.00
_cell.angle_gamma   90.00
#
_symmetry.space_group_name_H-M   'P 1'
#
loop_
_entity.id
_entity.type
_entity.pdbx_description
1 polymer ?
#
loop_
_entity_poly.entity_id
_entity_poly.type
_entity_poly.pdbx_seq_one_letter_code
_entity_poly.pdbx_strand_id
1 'polypeptide(L)'
;MGQQKLWKGVVIGALVGGALVLIDRDTRQYVGTRSREAGTKYKGYVTNPSDAIHSVRVNYEQFSKRVSKGLEDLIEILNKAEDILNRVGEINQEVEQQLKAVDDPKEAS
;
A
#
# COMPACT_ATOMS: atom_id res chain seq x y z
N MET A 1 16.05 11.88 33.38
CA MET A 1 16.29 13.35 33.30
C MET A 1 16.36 13.91 31.87
N GLY A 2 16.85 13.16 30.86
CA GLY A 2 16.96 13.65 29.47
C GLY A 2 15.62 13.91 28.75
N GLN A 3 14.63 13.02 28.90
CA GLN A 3 13.30 13.20 28.28
C GLN A 3 12.60 14.50 28.72
N GLN A 4 12.72 14.89 30.00
CA GLN A 4 12.14 16.13 30.49
C GLN A 4 12.79 17.37 29.86
N LYS A 5 14.10 17.32 29.57
CA LYS A 5 14.80 18.41 28.89
C LYS A 5 14.43 18.51 27.42
N LEU A 6 14.28 17.37 26.73
CA LEU A 6 13.81 17.33 25.34
C LEU A 6 12.40 17.88 25.22
N TRP A 7 11.47 17.41 26.05
CA TRP A 7 10.08 17.91 26.01
C TRP A 7 10.02 19.39 26.36
N LYS A 8 10.75 19.84 27.38
CA LYS A 8 10.82 21.27 27.72
C LYS A 8 11.36 22.12 26.57
N GLY A 9 12.38 21.65 25.86
CA GLY A 9 12.90 22.31 24.66
C GLY A 9 11.89 22.36 23.51
N VAL A 10 11.20 21.25 23.24
CA VAL A 10 10.14 21.17 22.22
C VAL A 10 8.99 22.11 22.55
N VAL A 11 8.55 22.18 23.81
CA VAL A 11 7.45 23.07 24.24
C VAL A 11 7.85 24.53 24.09
N ILE A 12 9.05 24.90 24.53
CA ILE A 12 9.54 26.28 24.40
C ILE A 12 9.70 26.64 22.92
N GLY A 13 10.27 25.75 22.11
CA GLY A 13 10.43 25.96 20.67
C GLY A 13 9.08 26.09 19.94
N ALA A 14 8.10 25.28 20.30
CA ALA A 14 6.75 25.36 19.74
C ALA A 14 6.02 26.63 20.16
N LEU A 15 6.20 27.10 21.40
CA LEU A 15 5.64 28.37 21.86
C LEU A 15 6.22 29.56 21.12
N VAL A 16 7.55 29.60 20.96
CA VAL A 16 8.22 30.70 20.24
C VAL A 16 7.90 30.64 18.74
N GLY A 17 8.00 29.47 18.12
CA GLY A 17 7.65 29.27 16.71
C GLY A 17 6.18 29.56 16.43
N GLY A 18 5.28 29.13 17.32
CA GLY A 18 3.85 29.43 17.24
C GLY A 18 3.54 30.93 17.41
N ALA A 19 4.21 31.61 18.34
CA ALA A 19 4.06 33.05 18.52
C ALA A 19 4.52 33.84 17.30
N LEU A 20 5.64 33.46 16.68
CA LEU A 20 6.14 34.08 15.44
C LEU A 20 5.17 33.89 14.27
N VAL A 21 4.64 32.68 14.12
CA VAL A 21 3.66 32.33 13.08
C VAL A 21 2.33 33.10 13.25
N LEU A 22 1.93 33.44 14.49
CA LEU A 22 0.69 34.16 14.80
C LEU A 22 0.76 35.70 14.65
N ILE A 23 1.91 36.27 14.29
CA ILE A 23 2.03 37.73 14.05
C ILE A 23 1.25 38.14 12.79
N ASP A 24 1.18 37.25 11.80
CA ASP A 24 0.51 37.52 10.54
C ASP A 24 -1.02 37.29 10.61
N ARG A 25 -1.78 38.19 9.97
CA ARG A 25 -3.25 38.19 10.04
C ARG A 25 -3.86 37.01 9.29
N ASP A 26 -3.30 36.62 8.15
CA ASP A 26 -3.76 35.46 7.38
C ASP A 26 -3.52 34.17 8.16
N THR A 27 -2.40 34.12 8.88
CA THR A 27 -2.04 32.98 9.70
C THR A 27 -2.97 32.81 10.91
N ARG A 28 -3.42 33.90 11.56
CA ARG A 28 -4.45 33.82 12.62
C ARG A 28 -5.77 33.27 12.09
N GLN A 29 -6.20 33.70 10.90
CA GLN A 29 -7.46 33.23 10.34
C GLN A 29 -7.36 31.76 9.93
N TYR A 30 -6.24 31.35 9.33
CA TYR A 30 -5.96 29.96 8.99
C TYR A 30 -5.93 29.05 10.24
N VAL A 31 -5.16 29.43 11.26
CA VAL A 31 -5.03 28.65 12.50
C VAL A 31 -6.37 28.60 13.26
N GLY A 32 -7.12 29.70 13.32
CA GLY A 32 -8.44 29.75 13.96
C GLY A 32 -9.47 28.85 13.26
N THR A 33 -9.44 28.78 11.93
CA THR A 33 -10.37 27.95 11.15
C THR A 33 -10.00 26.46 11.29
N ARG A 34 -8.71 26.13 11.16
CA ARG A 34 -8.21 24.76 11.26
C ARG A 34 -8.31 24.18 12.67
N SER A 35 -8.08 24.97 13.71
CA SER A 35 -8.24 24.54 15.10
C SER A 35 -9.71 24.21 15.42
N ARG A 36 -10.66 24.99 14.90
CA ARG A 36 -12.10 24.68 14.99
C ARG A 36 -12.44 23.38 14.27
N GLU A 37 -11.99 23.18 13.03
CA GLU A 37 -12.23 21.94 12.29
C GLU A 37 -11.63 20.72 13.01
N ALA A 38 -10.39 20.82 13.47
CA ALA A 38 -9.71 19.76 14.21
C ALA A 38 -10.44 19.43 15.51
N GLY A 39 -10.88 20.43 16.27
CA GLY A 39 -11.67 20.24 17.49
C GLY A 39 -13.02 19.58 17.23
N THR A 40 -13.67 19.91 16.11
CA THR A 40 -14.95 19.30 15.72
C THR A 40 -14.76 17.83 15.34
N LYS A 41 -13.68 17.50 14.62
CA LYS A 41 -13.32 16.10 14.30
C LYS A 41 -12.98 15.30 15.56
N TYR A 42 -12.22 15.88 16.50
CA TYR A 42 -11.88 15.21 17.76
C TYR A 42 -13.12 14.93 18.61
N LYS A 43 -14.05 15.89 18.67
CA LYS A 43 -15.34 15.71 19.35
C LYS A 43 -16.17 14.58 18.70
N GLY A 44 -16.14 14.45 17.37
CA GLY A 44 -16.78 13.34 16.67
C GLY A 44 -16.26 11.97 17.08
N TYR A 45 -14.94 11.81 17.19
CA TYR A 45 -14.32 10.55 17.62
C TYR A 45 -14.59 10.18 19.09
N VAL A 46 -14.66 11.17 19.99
CA VAL A 46 -14.94 10.94 21.41
C VAL A 46 -16.42 10.65 21.67
N THR A 47 -17.32 11.23 20.85
CA THR A 47 -18.77 11.08 21.03
C THR A 47 -19.30 9.76 20.43
N ASN A 48 -18.64 9.21 19.41
CA ASN A 48 -19.06 7.99 18.72
C ASN A 48 -17.93 6.92 18.67
N PRO A 49 -17.55 6.31 19.81
CA PRO A 49 -16.53 5.25 19.84
C PRO A 49 -16.94 4.01 19.01
N SER A 50 -18.24 3.79 18.82
CA SER A 50 -18.78 2.72 17.96
C SER A 50 -18.40 2.88 16.49
N ASP A 51 -18.31 4.11 15.97
CA ASP A 51 -17.88 4.36 14.57
C ASP A 51 -16.39 4.10 14.38
N ALA A 52 -15.58 4.38 15.41
CA ALA A 52 -14.15 4.08 15.37
C ALA A 52 -13.94 2.55 15.29
N ILE A 53 -14.61 1.78 16.16
CA ILE A 53 -14.53 0.31 16.13
C ILE A 53 -15.11 -0.24 14.81
N HIS A 54 -16.21 0.34 14.31
CA HIS A 54 -16.78 -0.06 13.02
C HIS A 54 -15.80 0.20 11.86
N SER A 55 -15.16 1.36 11.82
CA SER A 55 -14.18 1.69 10.77
C SER A 55 -12.96 0.77 10.77
N VAL A 56 -12.46 0.39 11.96
CA VAL A 56 -11.36 -0.58 12.09
C VAL A 56 -11.80 -1.96 11.60
N ARG A 57 -13.02 -2.40 11.99
CA ARG A 57 -13.56 -3.69 11.58
C ARG A 57 -13.77 -3.78 10.07
N VAL A 58 -14.33 -2.72 9.46
CA VAL A 58 -14.54 -2.64 8.00
C VAL A 58 -13.19 -2.66 7.26
N ASN A 59 -12.19 -1.91 7.75
CA ASN A 59 -10.86 -1.94 7.15
C ASN A 59 -10.20 -3.31 7.27
N TYR A 60 -10.38 -4.00 8.40
CA TYR A 60 -9.85 -5.35 8.60
C TYR A 60 -10.53 -6.38 7.68
N GLU A 61 -11.84 -6.33 7.54
CA GLU A 61 -12.59 -7.19 6.62
C GLU A 61 -12.21 -6.94 5.16
N GLN A 62 -12.03 -5.67 4.76
CA GLN A 62 -11.56 -5.34 3.41
C GLN A 62 -10.12 -5.79 3.18
N PHE A 63 -9.25 -5.65 4.17
CA PHE A 63 -7.86 -6.11 4.07
C PHE A 63 -7.80 -7.63 3.93
N SER A 64 -8.50 -8.36 4.80
CA SER A 64 -8.61 -9.81 4.75
C SER A 64 -9.10 -10.30 3.38
N LYS A 65 -10.20 -9.73 2.86
CA LYS A 65 -10.71 -10.06 1.51
C LYS A 65 -9.71 -9.81 0.39
N ARG A 66 -8.96 -8.70 0.46
CA ARG A 66 -7.94 -8.37 -0.57
C ARG A 66 -6.76 -9.33 -0.52
N VAL A 67 -6.33 -9.72 0.67
CA VAL A 67 -5.26 -10.71 0.85
C VAL A 67 -5.71 -12.08 0.33
N SER A 68 -6.90 -12.54 0.70
CA SER A 68 -7.44 -13.82 0.21
C SER A 68 -7.55 -13.85 -1.32
N LYS A 69 -8.11 -12.79 -1.94
CA LYS A 69 -8.16 -12.68 -3.41
C LYS A 69 -6.78 -12.66 -4.05
N GLY A 70 -5.84 -11.91 -3.48
CA GLY A 70 -4.47 -11.88 -4.00
C GLY A 70 -3.80 -13.24 -3.93
N LEU A 71 -4.04 -14.02 -2.88
CA LEU A 71 -3.53 -15.39 -2.77
C LEU A 71 -4.20 -16.35 -3.77
N GLU A 72 -5.51 -16.24 -3.98
CA GLU A 72 -6.22 -17.02 -5.03
C GLU A 72 -5.67 -16.70 -6.42
N ASP A 73 -5.50 -15.42 -6.77
CA ASP A 73 -4.94 -15.01 -8.06
C ASP A 73 -3.51 -15.53 -8.24
N LEU A 74 -2.68 -15.50 -7.19
CA LEU A 74 -1.32 -16.04 -7.23
C LEU A 74 -1.30 -17.55 -7.45
N ILE A 75 -2.21 -18.29 -6.82
CA ILE A 75 -2.36 -19.74 -7.03
C ILE A 75 -2.79 -20.02 -8.47
N GLU A 76 -3.72 -19.24 -9.02
CA GLU A 76 -4.14 -19.39 -10.42
C GLU A 76 -3.00 -19.12 -11.41
N ILE A 77 -2.19 -18.09 -11.14
CA ILE A 77 -1.00 -17.76 -11.95
C ILE A 77 0.05 -18.87 -11.86
N LEU A 78 0.29 -19.42 -10.67
CA LEU A 78 1.22 -20.54 -10.47
C LEU A 78 0.79 -21.78 -11.26
N ASN A 79 -0.50 -22.14 -11.19
CA ASN A 79 -1.05 -23.25 -11.97
C ASN A 79 -0.94 -22.99 -13.48
N LYS A 80 -1.24 -21.77 -13.94
CA LYS A 80 -1.08 -21.40 -15.36
C LYS A 80 0.39 -21.38 -15.80
N ALA A 81 1.31 -21.00 -14.93
CA ALA A 81 2.74 -21.04 -15.22
C ALA A 81 3.24 -22.48 -15.39
N GLU A 82 2.76 -23.41 -14.56
CA GLU A 82 3.04 -24.85 -14.69
C GLU A 82 2.50 -25.41 -16.02
N ASP A 83 1.28 -25.04 -16.41
CA ASP A 83 0.70 -25.41 -17.71
C ASP A 83 1.49 -24.83 -18.90
N ILE A 84 1.96 -23.58 -18.81
CA ILE A 84 2.81 -22.96 -19.84
C ILE A 84 4.17 -23.66 -19.91
N LEU A 85 4.79 -23.97 -18.77
CA LEU A 85 6.06 -24.69 -18.71
C LEU A 85 5.94 -26.08 -19.32
N ASN A 86 4.86 -26.80 -19.04
CA ASN A 86 4.58 -28.11 -19.66
C ASN A 86 4.40 -27.98 -21.17
N ARG A 87 3.56 -27.03 -21.63
CA ARG A 87 3.38 -26.78 -23.07
C ARG A 87 4.66 -26.37 -23.79
N VAL A 88 5.50 -25.53 -23.17
CA VAL A 88 6.80 -25.13 -23.75
C VAL A 88 7.75 -26.31 -23.80
N GLY A 89 7.74 -27.19 -22.80
CA GLY A 89 8.48 -28.46 -22.81
C GLY A 89 8.07 -29.37 -23.96
N GLU A 90 6.76 -29.52 -24.19
CA GLU A 90 6.20 -30.30 -25.31
C GLU A 90 6.56 -29.68 -26.67
N ILE A 91 6.42 -28.36 -26.83
CA ILE A 91 6.75 -27.63 -28.07
C ILE A 91 8.25 -27.77 -28.38
N ASN A 92 9.13 -27.69 -27.38
CA ASN A 92 10.57 -27.86 -27.61
C ASN A 92 10.92 -29.26 -28.14
N GLN A 93 10.23 -30.31 -27.66
CA GLN A 93 10.44 -31.67 -28.15
C GLN A 93 9.95 -31.88 -29.58
N GLU A 94 8.80 -31.29 -29.94
CA GLU A 94 8.28 -31.36 -31.32
C GLU A 94 9.12 -30.54 -32.31
N VAL A 95 9.65 -29.39 -31.88
CA VAL A 95 10.50 -28.53 -32.71
C VAL A 95 11.88 -29.16 -32.92
N GLU A 96 12.48 -29.79 -31.92
CA GLU A 96 13.77 -30.50 -32.09
C GLU A 96 13.65 -31.72 -33.02
N GLN A 97 12.52 -32.43 -33.00
CA GLN A 97 12.26 -33.55 -33.92
C GLN A 97 12.07 -33.07 -35.36
N GLN A 98 11.37 -31.94 -35.56
CA GLN A 98 11.18 -31.35 -36.89
C GLN A 98 12.46 -30.69 -37.42
N LEU A 99 13.28 -30.07 -36.58
CA LEU A 99 14.59 -29.56 -37.00
C LEU A 99 15.53 -30.70 -37.41
N LYS A 100 15.54 -31.83 -36.67
CA LYS A 100 16.32 -33.01 -37.08
C LYS A 100 15.84 -33.64 -38.39
N ALA A 101 14.56 -33.53 -38.72
CA ALA A 101 14.01 -34.03 -39.98
C ALA A 101 14.29 -33.09 -41.18
N VAL A 102 14.58 -31.81 -40.94
CA VAL A 102 14.87 -30.81 -41.98
C VAL A 102 16.37 -30.68 -42.24
N ASP A 103 17.24 -31.02 -41.28
CA ASP A 103 18.70 -30.93 -41.40
C ASP A 103 19.38 -32.13 -42.11
N ASP A 104 18.61 -33.04 -42.73
CA ASP A 104 19.15 -34.11 -43.59
C ASP A 104 18.91 -33.80 -45.10
N PRO A 105 19.69 -32.89 -45.72
CA PRO A 105 19.70 -32.69 -47.17
C PRO A 105 20.71 -33.64 -47.82
N LYS A 106 20.45 -34.94 -47.76
CA LYS A 106 21.02 -35.95 -48.68
C LYS A 106 19.89 -36.95 -48.90
N GLU A 107 19.20 -36.97 -50.04
CA GLU A 107 19.70 -37.48 -51.31
C GLU A 107 18.74 -37.04 -52.43
N ALA A 108 18.97 -35.86 -53.00
CA ALA A 108 18.49 -35.54 -54.35
C ALA A 108 19.73 -35.29 -55.23
N SER A 109 20.44 -36.38 -55.55
CA SER A 109 21.36 -36.47 -56.69
C SER A 109 20.76 -37.43 -57.70
#